data_AF-A0A1I1LM70-F1
#
_entry.id   AF-A0A1I1LM70-F1
#
_cell.length_a   1.000
_cell.length_b   1.000
_cell.length_c   1.000
_cell.angle_alpha   90.00
_cell.angle_beta   90.00
_cell.angle_gamma   90.00
#
_symmetry.space_group_name_H-M   'P 1'
#
loop_
_entity.id
_entity.type
_entity.pdbx_description
1 polymer ?
#
loop_
_entity_poly.entity_id
_entity_poly.type
_entity_poly.pdbx_seq_one_letter_code
_entity_poly.pdbx_strand_id
1 'polypeptide(L)'
;MSKYVSLDKRSKKQQKEYHSRQRRTWGDINPVTRSVPNGKAYNRKKEKERISKEFRDGFGADSFYLNQATIYIFYKYSVFEKILPQNA
;
A
#
# COMPACT_ATOMS: atom_id res chain seq x y z
N MET A 1 34.43 43.77 20.35
CA MET A 1 33.58 42.56 20.24
C MET A 1 33.69 42.00 18.83
N SER A 2 33.86 40.68 18.68
CA SER A 2 33.77 40.02 17.37
C SER A 2 32.33 40.15 16.83
N LYS A 3 32.19 40.57 15.58
CA LYS A 3 30.88 40.72 14.92
C LYS A 3 30.33 39.33 14.60
N TYR A 4 29.04 39.12 14.87
CA TYR A 4 28.38 37.87 14.51
C TYR A 4 28.40 37.67 12.99
N VAL A 5 28.87 36.50 12.56
CA VAL A 5 28.85 36.06 11.16
C VAL A 5 27.92 34.85 11.06
N SER A 6 26.90 34.98 10.21
CA SER A 6 25.95 33.91 9.89
C SER A 6 26.67 32.72 9.23
N LEU A 7 26.11 31.52 9.38
CA LEU A 7 26.78 30.26 9.00
C LEU A 7 27.15 30.19 7.51
N ASP A 8 26.23 30.62 6.65
CA ASP A 8 26.34 30.72 5.20
C ASP A 8 27.53 31.58 4.73
N LYS A 9 27.86 32.63 5.50
CA LYS A 9 28.93 33.58 5.20
C LYS A 9 30.30 33.17 5.73
N ARG A 10 30.40 32.04 6.44
CA ARG A 10 31.67 31.51 6.96
C ARG A 10 32.40 30.74 5.86
N SER A 11 33.71 30.55 6.03
CA SER A 11 34.47 29.69 5.10
C SER A 11 33.95 28.24 5.15
N LYS A 12 34.09 27.50 4.04
CA LYS A 12 33.67 26.08 3.96
C LYS A 12 34.27 25.22 5.08
N LYS A 13 35.50 25.52 5.52
CA LYS A 13 36.17 24.86 6.64
C LYS A 13 35.42 25.06 7.97
N GLN A 14 35.04 26.30 8.28
CA GLN A 14 34.32 26.63 9.50
C GLN A 14 32.89 26.07 9.51
N GLN A 15 32.21 26.04 8.36
CA GLN A 15 30.90 25.40 8.23
C GLN A 15 31.00 23.89 8.51
N LYS A 16 32.01 23.22 7.95
CA LYS A 16 32.28 21.79 8.20
C LYS A 16 32.52 21.51 9.67
N GLU A 17 33.34 22.31 10.35
CA GLU A 17 33.59 22.18 11.79
C GLU A 17 32.31 22.38 12.61
N TYR A 18 31.50 23.40 12.29
CA TYR A 18 30.22 23.63 12.96
C TYR A 18 29.30 22.41 12.86
N HIS A 19 29.06 21.90 11.64
CA HIS A 19 28.21 20.72 11.45
C HIS A 19 28.83 19.46 12.05
N SER A 20 30.16 19.34 12.07
CA SER A 20 30.83 18.21 12.73
C SER A 20 30.62 18.20 14.24
N ARG A 21 30.57 19.38 14.88
CA ARG A 21 30.26 19.52 16.31
C ARG A 21 28.79 19.19 16.60
N GLN A 22 27.89 19.49 15.67
CA GLN A 22 26.44 19.21 15.82
C GLN A 22 26.07 17.75 15.55
N ARG A 23 26.84 17.06 14.69
CA ARG A 23 26.62 15.64 14.39
C ARG A 23 26.93 14.80 15.62
N ARG A 24 25.93 14.07 16.12
CA ARG A 24 26.13 13.00 17.11
C ARG A 24 26.68 11.75 16.41
N THR A 25 27.45 10.94 17.14
CA THR A 25 27.75 9.57 16.71
C THR A 25 26.46 8.75 16.75
N TRP A 26 26.43 7.61 16.04
CA TRP A 26 25.31 6.67 16.11
C TRP A 26 25.14 6.00 17.50
N GLY A 27 25.97 6.37 18.49
CA GLY A 27 26.01 5.74 19.81
C GLY A 27 26.39 4.27 19.68
N ASP A 28 25.65 3.41 20.37
CA ASP A 28 25.80 1.96 20.30
C ASP A 28 25.12 1.31 19.07
N ILE A 29 24.46 2.13 18.23
CA ILE A 29 23.72 1.62 17.08
C ILE A 29 24.67 1.54 15.88
N ASN A 30 24.99 0.32 15.47
CA ASN A 30 25.56 0.09 14.15
C ASN A 30 24.44 0.28 13.10
N PRO A 31 24.58 1.16 12.08
CA PRO A 31 23.60 1.30 11.00
C PRO A 31 23.32 0.00 10.22
N VAL A 32 24.15 -1.04 10.42
CA VAL A 32 23.96 -2.41 9.90
C VAL A 32 22.95 -3.23 10.74
N THR A 33 22.22 -2.63 11.68
CA THR A 33 21.19 -3.35 12.46
C THR A 33 19.85 -3.53 11.76
N ARG A 34 19.59 -2.83 10.65
CA ARG A 34 18.48 -3.19 9.73
C ARG A 34 18.91 -4.36 8.84
N SER A 35 18.89 -5.58 9.40
CA SER A 35 19.02 -6.78 8.59
C SER A 35 17.75 -6.99 7.75
N VAL A 36 17.92 -7.22 6.44
CA VAL A 36 16.79 -7.54 5.56
C VAL A 36 16.29 -8.93 5.95
N PRO A 37 14.98 -9.09 6.26
CA PRO A 37 14.45 -10.41 6.56
C PRO A 37 14.64 -11.34 5.35
N ASN A 38 15.05 -12.58 5.59
CA ASN A 38 15.27 -13.58 4.54
C ASN A 38 13.99 -13.76 3.71
N GLY A 39 14.05 -13.45 2.41
CA GLY A 39 12.90 -13.48 1.51
C GLY A 39 12.31 -14.88 1.28
N LYS A 40 13.09 -15.94 1.54
CA LYS A 40 12.66 -17.34 1.46
C LYS A 40 12.14 -17.89 2.79
N ALA A 41 12.42 -17.21 3.89
CA ALA A 41 11.96 -17.66 5.20
C ALA A 41 10.44 -17.51 5.30
N TYR A 42 9.81 -18.51 5.90
CA TYR A 42 8.38 -18.46 6.16
C TYR A 42 8.03 -17.28 7.08
N ASN A 43 7.07 -16.45 6.65
CA ASN A 43 6.57 -15.32 7.43
C ASN A 43 5.06 -15.43 7.56
N ARG A 44 4.59 -15.80 8.76
CA ARG A 44 3.16 -15.99 9.07
C ARG A 44 2.32 -14.74 8.79
N LYS A 45 2.87 -13.53 8.95
CA LYS A 45 2.16 -12.28 8.66
C LYS A 45 1.87 -12.16 7.15
N LYS A 46 2.88 -12.43 6.33
CA LYS A 46 2.76 -12.43 4.86
C LYS A 46 1.74 -13.47 4.38
N GLU A 47 1.74 -14.65 5.00
CA GLU A 47 0.79 -15.71 4.64
C GLU A 47 -0.65 -15.36 5.02
N LYS A 48 -0.86 -14.74 6.18
CA LYS A 48 -2.19 -14.22 6.56
C LYS A 48 -2.68 -13.16 5.58
N GLU A 49 -1.80 -12.26 5.15
CA GLU A 49 -2.13 -11.22 4.16
C GLU A 49 -2.49 -11.83 2.80
N ARG A 50 -1.75 -12.85 2.34
CA ARG A 50 -2.05 -13.60 1.12
C ARG A 50 -3.43 -14.23 1.17
N ILE A 51 -3.73 -14.98 2.23
CA ILE A 51 -5.04 -15.64 2.43
C ILE A 51 -6.16 -14.59 2.51
N SER A 52 -5.93 -13.48 3.23
CA SER A 52 -6.93 -12.41 3.36
C SER A 52 -7.23 -11.75 2.02
N LYS A 53 -6.21 -11.60 1.16
CA LYS A 53 -6.36 -11.06 -0.18
C LYS A 53 -7.10 -12.05 -1.10
N GLU A 54 -6.70 -13.32 -1.08
CA GLU A 54 -7.37 -14.38 -1.85
C GLU A 54 -8.86 -14.49 -1.47
N PHE A 55 -9.20 -14.40 -0.18
CA PHE A 55 -10.58 -14.42 0.29
C PHE A 55 -11.39 -13.21 -0.18
N ARG A 56 -10.78 -12.02 -0.19
CA ARG A 56 -11.42 -10.79 -0.71
C ARG A 56 -11.63 -10.86 -2.22
N ASP A 57 -10.61 -11.29 -2.95
CA ASP A 57 -10.63 -11.31 -4.42
C ASP A 57 -11.59 -12.41 -4.94
N GLY A 58 -11.69 -13.55 -4.24
CA GLY A 58 -12.65 -14.62 -4.56
C GLY A 58 -14.12 -14.20 -4.39
N PHE A 59 -14.45 -13.46 -3.33
CA PHE A 59 -15.81 -12.95 -3.11
C PHE A 59 -16.24 -11.92 -4.18
N GLY A 60 -15.28 -11.18 -4.74
CA GLY A 60 -15.53 -10.15 -5.75
C GLY A 60 -15.92 -10.74 -7.11
N ALA A 61 -15.19 -11.75 -7.59
CA ALA A 61 -15.45 -12.37 -8.89
C ALA A 61 -16.85 -13.02 -8.93
N ASP A 62 -17.19 -13.83 -7.92
CA ASP A 62 -18.45 -14.56 -7.86
C ASP A 62 -19.67 -13.62 -7.81
N SER A 63 -19.54 -12.46 -7.16
CA SER A 63 -20.61 -11.46 -7.04
C SER A 63 -20.95 -10.77 -8.38
N PHE A 64 -19.98 -10.58 -9.27
CA PHE A 64 -20.22 -10.00 -10.61
C PHE A 64 -20.92 -10.99 -11.54
N TYR A 65 -20.50 -12.26 -11.53
CA TYR A 65 -21.11 -13.30 -12.38
C TYR A 65 -22.55 -13.60 -11.99
N LEU A 66 -22.84 -13.66 -10.69
CA LEU A 66 -24.21 -13.87 -10.20
C LEU A 66 -25.12 -12.70 -10.56
N ASN A 67 -24.66 -11.45 -10.50
CA ASN A 67 -25.45 -10.28 -10.92
C ASN A 67 -25.73 -10.27 -12.43
N GLN A 68 -24.76 -10.62 -13.28
CA GLN A 68 -25.00 -10.69 -14.73
C GLN A 68 -26.02 -11.78 -15.09
N ALA A 69 -25.93 -12.95 -14.43
CA ALA A 69 -26.87 -14.05 -14.64
C ALA A 69 -28.29 -13.69 -14.18
N THR A 70 -28.45 -13.07 -13.01
CA THR A 70 -29.76 -12.66 -12.49
C THR A 70 -30.39 -11.56 -13.34
N ILE A 71 -29.59 -10.58 -13.80
CA ILE A 71 -30.02 -9.54 -14.74
C ILE A 71 -30.49 -10.17 -16.07
N TYR A 72 -29.70 -11.07 -16.67
CA TYR A 72 -30.07 -11.76 -17.91
C TYR A 72 -31.35 -12.57 -17.78
N ILE A 73 -31.50 -13.30 -16.67
CA ILE A 73 -32.72 -14.06 -16.35
C ILE A 73 -33.92 -13.11 -16.24
N PHE A 74 -33.81 -12.02 -15.48
CA PHE A 74 -34.88 -11.05 -15.33
C PHE A 74 -35.32 -10.44 -16.67
N TYR A 75 -34.37 -10.02 -17.51
CA TYR A 75 -34.69 -9.50 -18.85
C TYR A 75 -35.33 -10.57 -19.75
N LYS A 76 -34.87 -11.82 -19.67
CA LYS A 76 -35.43 -12.93 -20.45
C LYS A 76 -36.90 -13.22 -20.07
N TYR A 77 -37.22 -13.24 -18.79
CA TYR A 77 -38.59 -13.49 -18.32
C TYR A 77 -39.52 -12.27 -18.53
N SER A 78 -39.01 -11.04 -18.31
CA SER A 78 -39.76 -9.79 -18.55
C SER A 78 -40.14 -9.58 -20.02
N VAL A 79 -39.27 -9.98 -20.96
CA VAL A 79 -39.59 -9.93 -22.40
C VAL A 79 -40.60 -11.00 -22.79
N PHE A 80 -40.56 -12.18 -22.17
CA PHE A 80 -41.49 -13.28 -22.44
C PHE A 80 -42.93 -12.95 -22.03
N GLU A 81 -43.14 -12.30 -20.89
CA GLU A 81 -44.47 -11.87 -20.43
C GLU A 81 -45.13 -10.84 -21.36
N LYS A 82 -44.35 -10.05 -22.12
CA LYS A 82 -44.88 -9.07 -23.08
C LYS A 82 -45.30 -9.68 -24.43
N ILE A 83 -44.98 -10.94 -24.68
CA ILE A 83 -45.23 -11.63 -25.97
C ILE A 83 -46.40 -12.63 -25.85
N LEU A 84 -46.92 -12.87 -24.64
CA LEU A 84 -48.09 -13.74 -24.47
C LEU A 84 -49.35 -13.04 -24.99
N PRO A 85 -50.09 -13.63 -25.95
CA PRO A 85 -51.38 -13.09 -26.35
C PRO A 85 -52.34 -13.17 -25.17
N GLN A 86 -52.92 -12.03 -24.78
CA GLN A 86 -54.00 -11.96 -23.81
C GLN A 86 -55.26 -12.53 -24.48
N ASN A 87 -55.36 -13.87 -24.50
CA ASN A 87 -56.56 -14.56 -24.92
C ASN A 87 -57.58 -14.45 -23.78
N ALA A 88 -58.50 -13.50 -23.93
CA ALA A 88 -59.84 -13.53 -23.34
C ALA A 88 -60.82 -14.06 -24.39
#